data_AF-A0A6L4ZSD4-F1
#
_entry.id   AF-A0A6L4ZSD4-F1
#
_cell.length_a   1.000
_cell.length_b   1.000
_cell.length_c   1.000
_cell.angle_alpha   90.00
_cell.angle_beta   90.00
_cell.angle_gamma   90.00
#
_symmetry.space_group_name_H-M   'P 1'
#
loop_
_entity.id
_entity.type
_entity.pdbx_description
1 polymer ?
#
loop_
_entity_poly.entity_id
_entity_poly.type
_entity_poly.pdbx_seq_one_letter_code
_entity_poly.pdbx_strand_id
1 'polypeptide(L)'
;MTSLPYELSQAIEMEVSKIDLSLFSQALLELSLSYRNNEKVFITSLARRLAYIGVRLPATYSAILSTLLEIKNNSPSTQLTSLLDLGAGPGTTLWAALTAWPEISKVTLVERDREMISLGKTLASNATNPFIHSAQWLNLDLTNKQSLSGYFLRIRRNGFCH
;
A
#
# COMPACT_ATOMS: atom_id res chain seq x y z
N MET A 1 11.48 11.09 13.17
CA MET A 1 10.57 9.93 13.02
C MET A 1 9.34 10.41 12.26
N THR A 2 9.14 9.95 11.04
CA THR A 2 7.98 10.36 10.24
C THR A 2 6.79 9.50 10.63
N SER A 3 5.78 10.11 11.25
CA SER A 3 4.55 9.46 11.69
C SER A 3 3.62 9.20 10.50
N LEU A 4 2.74 8.22 10.66
CA LEU A 4 1.63 8.00 9.72
C LEU A 4 0.73 9.25 9.63
N PRO A 5 0.07 9.50 8.48
CA PRO A 5 -1.00 10.48 8.41
C PRO A 5 -2.11 10.09 9.38
N TYR A 6 -2.68 11.09 10.05
CA TYR A 6 -3.68 10.87 11.11
C TYR A 6 -4.89 10.05 10.63
N GLU A 7 -5.38 10.34 9.42
CA GLU A 7 -6.51 9.63 8.80
C GLU A 7 -6.20 8.13 8.62
N LEU A 8 -4.97 7.80 8.22
CA LEU A 8 -4.53 6.43 8.05
C LEU A 8 -4.35 5.72 9.38
N SER A 9 -3.75 6.38 10.39
CA SER A 9 -3.63 5.77 11.73
C SER A 9 -5.00 5.49 12.34
N GLN A 10 -5.94 6.44 12.24
CA GLN A 10 -7.30 6.23 12.71
C GLN A 10 -8.00 5.09 11.99
N ALA A 11 -7.87 5.00 10.66
CA ALA A 11 -8.48 3.91 9.91
C ALA A 11 -7.92 2.55 10.30
N ILE A 12 -6.62 2.45 10.54
CA ILE A 12 -5.98 1.22 11.03
C ILE A 12 -6.53 0.83 12.40
N GLU A 13 -6.59 1.78 13.34
CA GLU A 13 -7.13 1.54 14.68
C GLU A 13 -8.59 1.07 14.64
N MET A 14 -9.42 1.72 13.81
CA MET A 14 -10.81 1.31 13.59
C MET A 14 -10.90 -0.12 13.05
N GLU A 15 -10.13 -0.49 12.04
CA GLU A 15 -10.17 -1.84 11.48
C GLU A 15 -9.66 -2.90 12.47
N VAL A 16 -8.57 -2.61 13.19
CA VAL A 16 -8.01 -3.54 14.20
C VAL A 16 -8.97 -3.74 15.37
N SER A 17 -9.71 -2.70 15.78
CA SER A 17 -10.70 -2.80 16.86
C SER A 17 -11.91 -3.70 16.56
N LYS A 18 -12.10 -4.12 15.31
CA LYS A 18 -13.21 -5.01 14.90
C LYS A 18 -12.99 -6.49 15.24
N ILE A 19 -11.79 -6.87 15.67
CA ILE A 19 -11.46 -8.26 16.00
C ILE A 19 -11.02 -8.38 17.46
N ASP A 20 -11.24 -9.56 18.04
CA ASP A 20 -10.82 -9.84 19.41
C ASP A 20 -9.31 -9.71 19.58
N LEU A 21 -8.89 -9.08 20.69
CA LEU A 21 -7.47 -8.85 21.00
C LEU A 21 -6.66 -10.16 21.06
N SER A 22 -7.29 -11.26 21.50
CA SER A 22 -6.67 -12.59 21.52
C SER A 22 -6.38 -13.10 20.10
N LEU A 23 -7.34 -12.97 19.18
CA LEU A 23 -7.19 -13.36 17.77
C LEU A 23 -6.14 -12.49 17.08
N PHE A 24 -6.13 -11.18 17.34
CA PHE A 24 -5.11 -10.28 16.83
C PHE A 24 -3.70 -10.64 17.32
N SER A 25 -3.56 -10.90 18.63
CA SER A 25 -2.29 -11.28 19.24
C SER A 25 -1.77 -12.62 18.71
N GLN A 26 -2.65 -13.61 18.55
CA GLN A 26 -2.30 -14.89 17.93
C GLN A 26 -1.84 -14.69 16.49
N ALA A 27 -2.58 -13.92 15.69
CA ALA A 27 -2.21 -13.63 14.31
C ALA A 27 -0.86 -12.90 14.20
N LEU A 28 -0.53 -12.01 15.15
CA LEU A 28 0.78 -11.37 15.24
C LEU A 28 1.91 -12.35 15.52
N LEU A 29 1.72 -13.27 16.47
CA LEU A 29 2.71 -14.30 16.80
C LEU A 29 2.98 -15.18 15.58
N GLU A 30 1.93 -15.68 14.94
CA GLU A 30 2.04 -16.49 13.73
C GLU A 30 2.73 -15.74 12.60
N LEU A 31 2.37 -14.46 12.36
CA LEU A 31 3.00 -13.63 11.35
C LEU A 31 4.50 -13.47 11.63
N SER A 32 4.85 -13.19 12.89
CA SER A 32 6.24 -13.01 13.33
C SER A 32 7.07 -14.29 13.16
N LEU A 33 6.50 -15.45 13.48
CA LEU A 33 7.15 -16.76 13.32
C LEU A 33 7.39 -17.10 11.84
N SER A 34 6.38 -16.96 10.98
CA SER A 34 6.54 -17.28 9.57
C SER A 34 7.61 -16.41 8.88
N TYR A 35 7.74 -15.13 9.27
CA TYR A 35 8.83 -14.27 8.77
C TYR A 35 10.21 -14.69 9.29
N ARG A 36 10.34 -15.08 10.56
CA ARG A 36 11.62 -15.57 11.11
C ARG A 36 12.08 -16.85 10.42
N ASN A 37 11.14 -17.70 10.01
CA ASN A 37 11.43 -18.97 9.36
C ASN A 37 11.56 -18.87 7.83
N ASN A 38 11.50 -17.66 7.25
CA ASN A 38 11.47 -17.44 5.79
C ASN A 38 10.37 -18.24 5.07
N GLU A 39 9.27 -18.53 5.74
CA GLU A 39 8.13 -19.23 5.16
C GLU A 39 7.32 -18.27 4.29
N LYS A 40 6.75 -18.79 3.20
CA LYS A 40 5.77 -18.03 2.41
C LYS A 40 4.53 -17.79 3.28
N VAL A 41 4.41 -16.56 3.79
CA VAL A 41 3.22 -16.14 4.52
C VAL A 41 2.07 -15.96 3.53
N PHE A 42 1.14 -16.91 3.50
CA PHE A 42 -0.16 -16.67 2.90
C PHE A 42 -1.05 -16.00 3.95
N ILE A 43 -1.31 -14.70 3.75
CA ILE A 43 -2.21 -13.94 4.62
C ILE A 43 -3.64 -14.31 4.21
N THR A 44 -4.18 -15.39 4.77
CA THR A 44 -5.46 -15.95 4.33
C THR A 44 -6.65 -15.49 5.16
N SER A 45 -6.46 -15.21 6.45
CA SER A 45 -7.52 -14.79 7.36
C SER A 45 -7.57 -13.27 7.55
N LEU A 46 -8.75 -12.74 7.88
CA LEU A 46 -8.93 -11.34 8.23
C LEU A 46 -8.00 -10.93 9.40
N ALA A 47 -7.94 -11.75 10.46
CA ALA A 47 -7.07 -11.47 11.61
C ALA A 47 -5.60 -11.32 11.21
N ARG A 48 -5.08 -12.15 10.30
CA ARG A 48 -3.70 -12.03 9.80
C ARG A 48 -3.50 -10.80 8.92
N ARG A 49 -4.51 -10.38 8.14
CA ARG A 49 -4.44 -9.11 7.37
C ARG A 49 -4.42 -7.91 8.28
N LEU A 50 -5.28 -7.88 9.30
CA LEU A 50 -5.31 -6.81 10.29
C LEU A 50 -4.04 -6.77 11.14
N ALA A 51 -3.51 -7.92 11.55
CA ALA A 51 -2.19 -8.03 12.18
C ALA A 51 -1.09 -7.44 11.29
N TYR A 52 -1.06 -7.83 10.02
CA TYR A 52 -0.11 -7.26 9.05
C TYR A 52 -0.25 -5.74 8.93
N ILE A 53 -1.48 -5.23 8.75
CA ILE A 53 -1.75 -3.79 8.65
C ILE A 53 -1.34 -3.07 9.93
N GLY A 54 -1.68 -3.59 11.11
CA GLY A 54 -1.39 -2.94 12.39
C GLY A 54 0.10 -2.79 12.69
N VAL A 55 0.95 -3.74 12.25
CA VAL A 55 2.38 -3.73 12.63
C VAL A 55 3.36 -3.52 11.48
N ARG A 56 3.03 -3.95 10.26
CA ARG A 56 3.94 -3.84 9.10
C ARG A 56 3.68 -2.56 8.32
N LEU A 57 2.42 -2.20 8.09
CA LEU A 57 2.09 -1.00 7.30
C LEU A 57 2.77 0.26 7.86
N PRO A 58 2.75 0.57 9.19
CA PRO A 58 3.41 1.76 9.72
C PRO A 58 4.91 1.81 9.41
N ALA A 59 5.62 0.70 9.64
CA ALA A 59 7.05 0.62 9.40
C ALA A 59 7.39 0.73 7.90
N THR A 60 6.62 0.04 7.06
CA THR A 60 6.78 0.09 5.60
C THR A 60 6.47 1.48 5.06
N TYR A 61 5.45 2.17 5.58
CA TYR A 61 5.14 3.55 5.22
C TYR A 61 6.32 4.47 5.51
N SER A 62 6.86 4.44 6.74
CA SER A 62 7.98 5.31 7.12
C SER A 62 9.21 5.04 6.26
N ALA A 63 9.50 3.77 5.95
CA ALA A 63 10.62 3.38 5.09
C ALA A 63 10.43 3.91 3.66
N ILE A 64 9.28 3.66 3.03
CA ILE A 64 8.97 4.13 1.68
C ILE A 64 9.02 5.66 1.63
N LEU A 65 8.36 6.35 2.56
CA LEU A 65 8.33 7.81 2.57
C LEU A 65 9.74 8.39 2.68
N SER A 66 10.59 7.81 3.52
CA SER A 66 11.99 8.25 3.66
C SER A 66 12.75 8.11 2.33
N THR A 67 12.60 6.98 1.64
CA THR A 67 13.19 6.76 0.31
C THR A 67 12.65 7.73 -0.73
N LEU A 68 11.33 7.96 -0.75
CA LEU A 68 10.70 8.87 -1.70
C LEU A 68 11.13 10.34 -1.48
N LEU A 69 11.24 10.78 -0.23
CA LEU A 69 11.74 12.12 0.10
C LEU A 69 13.21 12.27 -0.29
N GLU A 70 14.04 11.25 -0.09
CA GLU A 70 15.44 11.25 -0.54
C GLU A 70 15.52 11.39 -2.07
N ILE A 71 14.71 10.65 -2.83
CA ILE A 71 14.62 10.78 -4.29
C ILE A 71 14.21 12.20 -4.68
N LYS A 72 13.19 12.75 -4.01
CA LYS A 72 12.70 14.12 -4.28
C LYS A 72 13.79 15.17 -4.05
N ASN A 73 14.53 15.04 -2.95
CA ASN A 73 15.62 15.96 -2.59
C ASN A 73 16.77 15.90 -3.60
N ASN A 74 17.10 14.70 -4.09
CA ASN A 74 18.17 14.50 -5.08
C ASN A 74 17.74 14.87 -6.52
N SER A 75 16.45 15.12 -6.77
CA SER A 75 15.96 15.54 -8.09
C SER A 75 14.77 16.51 -7.98
N PRO A 76 15.00 17.76 -7.53
CA PRO A 76 13.92 18.72 -7.19
C PRO A 76 13.03 19.11 -8.37
N SER A 77 13.53 19.00 -9.60
CA SER A 77 12.77 19.27 -10.84
C SER A 77 11.84 18.12 -11.24
N THR A 78 11.93 16.96 -10.58
CA THR A 78 11.10 15.80 -10.91
C THR A 78 9.67 16.02 -10.46
N GLN A 79 8.76 16.10 -11.44
CA GLN A 79 7.33 16.05 -11.22
C GLN A 79 6.81 14.63 -11.43
N LEU A 80 6.21 14.05 -10.38
CA LEU A 80 5.49 12.79 -10.47
C LEU A 80 4.00 13.10 -10.55
N THR A 81 3.38 12.84 -11.70
CA THR A 81 1.94 13.06 -11.90
C THR A 81 1.11 11.78 -11.82
N SER A 82 1.77 10.61 -11.82
CA SER A 82 1.11 9.32 -11.75
C SER A 82 1.89 8.27 -10.96
N LEU A 83 1.18 7.37 -10.29
CA LEU A 83 1.70 6.23 -9.53
C LEU A 83 1.16 4.92 -10.10
N LEU A 84 2.05 3.95 -10.33
CA LEU A 84 1.73 2.54 -10.55
C LEU A 84 2.39 1.72 -9.45
N ASP A 85 1.61 0.97 -8.69
CA ASP A 85 2.10 0.08 -7.63
C ASP A 85 1.75 -1.38 -7.95
N LEU A 86 2.74 -2.26 -7.92
CA LEU A 86 2.62 -3.67 -8.29
C LEU A 86 2.83 -4.53 -7.05
N GLY A 87 1.78 -5.26 -6.64
CA GLY A 87 1.75 -5.89 -5.31
C GLY A 87 1.46 -4.86 -4.23
N ALA A 88 0.48 -3.99 -4.48
CA ALA A 88 0.18 -2.82 -3.67
C ALA A 88 -0.23 -3.16 -2.22
N GLY A 89 -0.64 -4.40 -1.96
CA GLY A 89 -1.13 -4.83 -0.65
C GLY A 89 -2.27 -3.92 -0.17
N PRO A 90 -2.20 -3.36 1.05
CA PRO A 90 -3.20 -2.43 1.57
C PRO A 90 -3.05 -0.99 1.04
N GLY A 91 -2.16 -0.74 0.07
CA GLY A 91 -1.93 0.59 -0.51
C GLY A 91 -0.93 1.45 0.26
N THR A 92 0.06 0.85 0.93
CA THR A 92 1.04 1.61 1.73
C THR A 92 1.82 2.64 0.90
N THR A 93 2.26 2.25 -0.31
CA THR A 93 2.98 3.14 -1.22
C THR A 93 2.12 4.32 -1.67
N LEU A 94 0.81 4.12 -1.88
CA LEU A 94 -0.13 5.18 -2.23
C LEU A 94 -0.07 6.33 -1.22
N TRP A 95 -0.20 6.03 0.07
CA TRP A 95 -0.16 7.03 1.14
C TRP A 95 1.19 7.76 1.23
N ALA A 96 2.29 7.02 1.14
CA ALA A 96 3.63 7.60 1.18
C ALA A 96 3.92 8.47 -0.05
N ALA A 97 3.53 8.01 -1.23
CA ALA A 97 3.75 8.72 -2.49
C ALA A 97 2.97 10.04 -2.55
N LEU A 98 1.68 10.06 -2.15
CA LEU A 98 0.92 11.31 -2.14
C LEU A 98 1.32 12.26 -1.02
N THR A 99 1.98 11.76 0.03
CA THR A 99 2.61 12.61 1.04
C THR A 99 3.86 13.28 0.47
N ALA A 100 4.69 12.55 -0.30
CA ALA A 100 5.90 13.09 -0.91
C ALA A 100 5.62 13.96 -2.16
N TRP A 101 4.64 13.58 -2.99
CA TRP A 101 4.22 14.29 -4.21
C TRP A 101 2.69 14.46 -4.23
N PRO A 102 2.17 15.53 -3.60
CA PRO A 102 0.74 15.83 -3.57
C PRO A 102 0.11 16.06 -4.96
N GLU A 103 0.92 16.33 -5.98
CA GLU A 103 0.47 16.59 -7.36
C GLU A 103 0.15 15.32 -8.17
N ILE A 104 0.46 14.12 -7.66
CA ILE A 104 0.06 12.87 -8.30
C ILE A 104 -1.47 12.83 -8.36
N SER A 105 -2.00 12.73 -9.58
CA SER A 105 -3.43 12.78 -9.89
C SER A 105 -3.95 11.51 -10.56
N LYS A 106 -3.06 10.55 -10.84
CA LYS A 106 -3.43 9.25 -11.41
C LYS A 106 -2.75 8.13 -10.64
N VAL A 107 -3.54 7.28 -10.00
CA VAL A 107 -3.06 6.16 -9.20
C VAL A 107 -3.62 4.86 -9.73
N THR A 108 -2.76 3.89 -9.99
CA THR A 108 -3.15 2.51 -10.32
C THR A 108 -2.44 1.55 -9.38
N LEU A 109 -3.20 0.73 -8.65
CA LEU A 109 -2.72 -0.24 -7.68
C LEU A 109 -3.08 -1.64 -8.16
N VAL A 110 -2.10 -2.53 -8.26
CA VAL A 110 -2.30 -3.92 -8.65
C VAL A 110 -2.07 -4.82 -7.44
N GLU A 111 -3.06 -5.62 -7.09
CA GLU A 111 -2.96 -6.58 -5.98
C GLU A 111 -3.77 -7.84 -6.31
N ARG A 112 -3.28 -9.02 -5.91
CA ARG A 112 -3.96 -10.30 -6.17
C ARG A 112 -4.98 -10.67 -5.11
N ASP A 113 -4.76 -10.25 -3.86
CA ASP A 113 -5.64 -10.55 -2.74
C ASP A 113 -6.82 -9.56 -2.67
N ARG A 114 -8.02 -10.04 -3.01
CA ARG A 114 -9.26 -9.24 -3.00
C ARG A 114 -9.60 -8.68 -1.63
N GLU A 115 -9.35 -9.44 -0.57
CA GLU A 115 -9.64 -9.01 0.80
C GLU A 115 -8.66 -7.92 1.24
N MET A 116 -7.40 -8.01 0.80
CA MET A 116 -6.42 -6.95 1.03
C MET A 116 -6.77 -5.66 0.27
N ILE A 117 -7.26 -5.77 -0.97
CA ILE A 117 -7.80 -4.63 -1.72
C ILE A 117 -8.98 -4.01 -0.97
N SER A 118 -9.90 -4.83 -0.46
CA SER A 118 -11.05 -4.33 0.29
C SER A 118 -10.61 -3.54 1.51
N LEU A 119 -9.66 -4.07 2.30
CA LEU A 119 -9.09 -3.35 3.44
C LEU A 119 -8.38 -2.06 3.02
N GLY A 120 -7.58 -2.09 1.95
CA GLY A 120 -6.91 -0.89 1.43
C GLY A 120 -7.90 0.21 1.03
N LYS A 121 -9.02 -0.16 0.40
CA LYS A 121 -10.12 0.78 0.09
C LYS A 121 -10.79 1.32 1.34
N THR A 122 -11.01 0.49 2.35
CA THR A 122 -11.56 0.93 3.64
C THR A 122 -10.61 1.91 4.33
N LEU A 123 -9.31 1.64 4.34
CA LEU A 123 -8.32 2.57 4.89
C LEU A 123 -8.33 3.92 4.14
N ALA A 124 -8.52 3.89 2.82
CA ALA A 124 -8.59 5.05 1.95
C ALA A 124 -9.92 5.83 2.01
N SER A 125 -10.98 5.30 2.65
CA SER A 125 -12.34 5.84 2.50
C SER A 125 -12.50 7.26 3.04
N ASN A 126 -11.77 7.59 4.11
CA ASN A 126 -11.84 8.87 4.79
C ASN A 126 -10.64 9.77 4.48
N ALA A 127 -9.88 9.45 3.44
CA ALA A 127 -8.71 10.22 3.06
C ALA A 127 -9.11 11.59 2.49
N THR A 128 -8.53 12.67 2.99
CA THR A 128 -8.81 14.03 2.49
C THR A 128 -8.29 14.22 1.06
N ASN A 129 -7.19 13.55 0.70
CA ASN A 129 -6.69 13.59 -0.67
C ASN A 129 -7.57 12.72 -1.59
N PRO A 130 -8.25 13.30 -2.61
CA PRO A 130 -9.19 12.58 -3.44
C PRO A 130 -8.55 11.47 -4.28
N PHE A 131 -7.24 11.56 -4.56
CA PHE A 131 -6.52 10.55 -5.32
C PHE A 131 -6.12 9.33 -4.48
N ILE A 132 -6.22 9.41 -3.14
CA ILE A 132 -6.16 8.22 -2.26
C ILE A 132 -7.49 7.47 -2.36
N HIS A 133 -8.60 8.18 -2.17
CA HIS A 133 -9.95 7.61 -2.22
C HIS A 133 -10.30 7.04 -3.61
N SER A 134 -9.93 7.73 -4.68
CA SER A 134 -10.25 7.36 -6.07
C SER A 134 -9.20 6.49 -6.77
N ALA A 135 -8.22 5.97 -6.03
CA ALA A 135 -7.19 5.11 -6.60
C ALA A 135 -7.80 3.93 -7.38
N GLN A 136 -7.28 3.68 -8.59
CA GLN A 136 -7.75 2.58 -9.40
C GLN A 136 -7.12 1.27 -8.93
N TRP A 137 -7.93 0.39 -8.34
CA TRP A 137 -7.50 -0.95 -7.93
C TRP A 137 -7.75 -1.98 -9.02
N LEU A 138 -6.72 -2.74 -9.37
CA LEU A 138 -6.76 -3.86 -10.30
C LEU A 138 -6.50 -5.17 -9.54
N ASN A 139 -7.49 -6.06 -9.50
CA ASN A 139 -7.32 -7.37 -8.89
C ASN A 139 -6.67 -8.36 -9.87
N LEU A 140 -5.33 -8.39 -9.91
CA LEU A 140 -4.57 -9.21 -10.86
C LEU A 140 -3.47 -9.98 -10.15
N ASP A 141 -3.27 -11.22 -10.58
CA ASP A 141 -2.09 -12.00 -10.22
C ASP A 141 -1.03 -11.87 -11.33
N LEU A 142 -0.02 -11.03 -11.08
CA LEU A 142 1.07 -10.75 -12.01
C LEU A 142 1.94 -11.99 -12.31
N THR A 143 1.86 -13.04 -11.50
CA THR A 143 2.59 -14.30 -11.76
C THR A 143 1.84 -15.20 -12.75
N ASN A 144 0.55 -14.96 -12.95
CA ASN A 144 -0.27 -15.69 -13.90
C ASN A 144 -0.37 -14.92 -15.23
N LYS A 145 0.35 -15.38 -16.26
CA LYS A 145 0.38 -14.74 -17.59
C LYS A 145 -0.99 -14.56 -18.24
N GLN A 146 -1.99 -15.40 -17.92
CA GLN A 146 -3.34 -15.26 -18.46
C GLN A 146 -4.11 -14.07 -17.86
N SER A 147 -3.78 -13.65 -16.63
CA SER A 147 -4.42 -12.50 -15.98
C SER A 147 -4.06 -11.17 -16.66
N LEU A 148 -2.97 -11.15 -17.43
CA LEU A 148 -2.42 -9.97 -18.09
C LEU A 148 -2.98 -9.74 -19.49
N SER A 149 -3.81 -10.64 -20.04
CA SER A 149 -4.22 -10.61 -21.45
C SER A 149 -5.07 -9.40 -21.87
N GLY A 150 -5.46 -8.53 -20.92
CA GLY A 150 -6.13 -7.24 -21.17
C GLY A 150 -5.34 -5.99 -20.72
N TYR A 151 -4.14 -6.15 -20.16
CA TYR A 151 -3.37 -5.06 -19.56
C TYR A 151 -1.99 -4.95 -20.21
N PHE A 152 -1.77 -3.91 -21.02
CA PHE A 152 -0.43 -3.56 -21.51
C PHE A 152 0.26 -2.63 -20.50
N LEU A 153 1.38 -3.07 -19.93
CA LEU A 153 2.24 -2.19 -19.11
C LEU A 153 2.84 -1.11 -20.02
N ARG A 154 2.27 0.10 -19.96
CA ARG A 154 2.77 1.26 -20.71
C ARG A 154 3.59 2.15 -19.78
N ILE A 155 4.91 1.97 -19.78
CA ILE A 155 5.83 2.86 -19.08
C ILE A 155 5.91 4.17 -19.89
N ARG A 156 5.25 5.24 -19.42
CA ARG A 156 5.50 6.58 -19.96
C ARG A 156 6.68 7.18 -19.22
N ARG A 157 7.82 7.33 -19.90
CA ARG A 157 8.82 8.33 -19.48
C ARG A 157 8.28 9.68 -19.95
N ASN A 158 8.05 10.62 -19.03
CA ASN A 158 7.90 12.01 -19.44
C ASN A 158 9.22 12.40 -20.11
N GLY A 159 9.14 12.73 -21.41
CA GLY A 159 10.31 13.10 -22.19
C GLY A 159 10.96 14.34 -21.61
N PHE A 160 12.22 14.23 -21.20
CA PHE A 160 13.13 15.36 -21.23
C PHE A 160 13.40 15.63 -22.72
N CYS A 161 12.72 16.63 -23.28
CA CYS A 161 13.25 17.29 -24.48
C CYS A 161 14.42 18.14 -24.01
N HIS A 162 15.64 17.73 -24.39
CA HIS A 162 16.80 18.62 -24.40
C HIS A 162 16.75 19.52 -25.64
#